data_AF-A0A2M7IZL1-F1
#
_entry.id   AF-A0A2M7IZL1-F1
#
_cell.length_a   1.000
_cell.length_b   1.000
_cell.length_c   1.000
_cell.angle_alpha   90.00
_cell.angle_beta   90.00
_cell.angle_gamma   90.00
#
_symmetry.space_group_name_H-M   'P 1'
#
loop_
_entity.id
_entity.type
_entity.pdbx_description
1 polymer ?
#
loop_
_entity_poly.entity_id
_entity_poly.type
_entity_poly.pdbx_seq_one_letter_code
_entity_poly.pdbx_strand_id
1 'polypeptide(L)'
;MKRIHTEFAYQSRELGVQIEDTLGDPPNRKNYARVIQSLLDEFARGTEINDVNLLSFALVDHLRFQNPAELLAEAAQYDRGDAAKVLSGVSCSDESADRALTNVAATDPELARRAIITAFLYKHPKRWSEEDHSLETLQKSENGNDDEEQDQLAPG
;
A
#
# COMPACT_ATOMS: atom_id res chain seq x y z
N MET A 1 8.02 4.57 14.58
CA MET A 1 7.43 4.40 13.24
C MET A 1 6.37 3.33 13.33
N LYS A 2 5.27 3.42 12.56
CA LYS A 2 4.27 2.35 12.53
C LYS A 2 4.79 1.19 11.67
N ARG A 3 4.59 -0.04 12.13
CA ARG A 3 4.89 -1.28 11.41
C ARG A 3 3.93 -1.41 10.22
N ILE A 4 4.46 -1.83 9.07
CA ILE A 4 3.67 -2.14 7.87
C ILE A 4 3.98 -3.56 7.40
N HIS A 5 3.04 -4.15 6.68
CA HIS A 5 3.21 -5.48 6.11
C HIS A 5 4.37 -5.52 5.10
N THR A 6 5.16 -6.60 5.13
CA THR A 6 6.35 -6.78 4.27
C THR A 6 6.03 -6.69 2.79
N GLU A 7 4.92 -7.29 2.35
CA GLU A 7 4.49 -7.21 0.95
C GLU A 7 4.23 -5.76 0.49
N PHE A 8 3.64 -4.92 1.33
CA PHE A 8 3.49 -3.49 1.01
C PHE A 8 4.82 -2.75 0.97
N ALA A 9 5.76 -3.12 1.86
CA ALA A 9 7.12 -2.57 1.83
C ALA A 9 7.85 -2.95 0.54
N TYR A 10 7.73 -4.21 0.10
CA TYR A 10 8.29 -4.71 -1.15
C TYR A 10 7.68 -3.99 -2.36
N GLN A 11 6.35 -4.00 -2.50
CA GLN A 11 5.68 -3.34 -3.62
C GLN A 11 5.96 -1.84 -3.69
N SER A 12 6.07 -1.16 -2.55
CA SER A 12 6.43 0.27 -2.52
C SER A 12 7.84 0.53 -3.03
N ARG A 13 8.78 -0.41 -2.85
CA ARG A 13 10.15 -0.30 -3.39
C ARG A 13 10.17 -0.59 -4.89
N GLU A 14 9.50 -1.66 -5.31
CA GLU A 14 9.36 -2.03 -6.73
C GLU A 14 8.70 -0.92 -7.54
N LEU A 15 7.69 -0.24 -6.99
CA LEU A 15 7.08 0.92 -7.61
C LEU A 15 8.11 2.04 -7.88
N GLY A 16 9.03 2.28 -6.93
CA GLY A 16 10.12 3.23 -7.13
C GLY A 16 11.03 2.85 -8.29
N VAL A 17 11.44 1.57 -8.36
CA VAL A 17 12.26 1.03 -9.45
C VAL A 17 11.54 1.17 -10.79
N GLN A 18 10.26 0.79 -10.86
CA GLN A 18 9.47 0.90 -12.09
C GLN A 18 9.34 2.35 -12.58
N ILE A 19 9.21 3.32 -11.67
CA ILE A 19 9.21 4.75 -12.00
C ILE A 19 10.56 5.19 -12.56
N GLU A 20 11.66 4.80 -11.92
CA GLU A 20 13.02 5.13 -12.35
C GLU A 20 13.33 4.51 -13.73
N ASP A 21 13.00 3.23 -13.93
CA ASP A 21 13.19 2.51 -15.20
C ASP A 21 12.38 3.14 -16.33
N THR A 22 11.13 3.54 -16.06
CA THR A 22 10.27 4.17 -17.08
C THR A 22 10.73 5.58 -17.41
N LEU A 23 11.27 6.31 -16.44
CA LEU A 23 11.89 7.63 -16.67
C LEU A 23 13.18 7.49 -17.46
N GLY A 24 14.01 6.49 -17.16
CA GLY A 24 15.33 6.29 -17.76
C GLY A 24 16.37 7.35 -17.37
N ASP A 25 17.58 7.21 -17.92
CA ASP A 25 18.70 8.12 -17.71
C ASP A 25 19.29 8.61 -19.07
N PRO A 26 19.12 9.90 -19.45
CA PRO A 26 18.48 10.97 -18.69
C PRO A 26 16.94 10.85 -18.65
N PRO A 27 16.26 11.45 -17.63
CA PRO A 27 14.82 11.30 -17.45
C PRO A 27 13.97 11.80 -18.63
N ASN A 28 13.15 10.91 -19.19
CA ASN A 28 12.19 11.18 -20.25
C ASN A 28 10.75 11.32 -19.73
N ARG A 29 10.43 12.48 -19.15
CA ARG A 29 9.11 12.79 -18.58
C ARG A 29 7.97 12.70 -19.59
N LYS A 30 8.24 12.97 -20.88
CA LYS A 30 7.23 12.88 -21.94
C LYS A 30 6.83 11.43 -22.21
N ASN A 31 7.82 10.53 -22.28
CA ASN A 31 7.54 9.10 -22.42
C ASN A 31 6.82 8.56 -21.19
N TYR A 32 7.30 8.89 -19.99
CA TYR A 32 6.67 8.51 -18.74
C TYR A 32 5.19 8.90 -18.69
N ALA A 33 4.86 10.17 -18.95
CA ALA A 33 3.47 10.64 -18.97
C ALA A 33 2.60 9.90 -20.01
N ARG A 34 3.17 9.55 -21.16
CA ARG A 34 2.47 8.76 -22.20
C ARG A 34 2.18 7.33 -21.73
N VAL A 35 3.12 6.69 -21.04
CA VAL A 35 2.92 5.35 -20.47
C VAL A 35 1.82 5.39 -19.42
N ILE A 36 1.90 6.33 -18.47
CA ILE A 36 0.88 6.53 -17.44
C ILE A 36 -0.50 6.73 -18.06
N GLN A 37 -0.63 7.65 -19.02
CA GLN A 37 -1.92 7.90 -19.68
C GLN A 37 -2.46 6.65 -20.39
N SER A 38 -1.60 5.88 -21.04
CA SER A 38 -2.02 4.65 -21.73
C SER A 38 -2.59 3.63 -20.74
N LEU A 39 -1.92 3.44 -19.59
CA LEU A 39 -2.39 2.54 -18.54
C LEU A 39 -3.71 3.03 -17.93
N LEU A 40 -3.81 4.33 -17.62
CA LEU A 40 -5.03 4.92 -17.11
C LEU A 40 -6.21 4.70 -18.07
N ASP A 41 -6.00 4.88 -19.37
CA ASP A 41 -7.02 4.64 -20.39
C ASP A 41 -7.47 3.18 -20.44
N GLU A 42 -6.55 2.21 -20.26
CA GLU A 42 -6.88 0.78 -20.19
C GLU A 42 -7.73 0.44 -18.97
N PHE A 43 -7.32 0.87 -17.78
CA PHE A 43 -8.10 0.68 -16.56
C PHE A 43 -9.46 1.40 -16.63
N ALA A 44 -9.49 2.62 -17.19
CA ALA A 44 -10.72 3.41 -17.36
C ALA A 44 -11.70 2.81 -18.38
N ARG A 45 -11.25 1.89 -19.25
CA ARG A 45 -12.12 1.10 -20.14
C ARG A 45 -12.60 -0.20 -19.50
N GLY A 46 -12.08 -0.54 -18.32
CA GLY A 46 -12.41 -1.78 -17.61
C GLY A 46 -11.65 -3.00 -18.14
N THR A 47 -10.48 -2.80 -18.76
CA THR A 47 -9.59 -3.94 -19.08
C THR A 47 -9.22 -4.66 -17.78
N GLU A 48 -9.40 -5.97 -17.74
CA GLU A 48 -9.08 -6.81 -16.57
C GLU A 48 -7.55 -6.96 -16.44
N ILE A 49 -6.94 -5.99 -15.76
CA ILE A 49 -5.51 -5.99 -15.40
C ILE A 49 -5.43 -6.20 -13.90
N ASN A 50 -5.11 -7.42 -13.47
CA ASN A 50 -5.05 -7.81 -12.07
C ASN A 50 -3.63 -7.67 -11.50
N ASP A 51 -3.06 -6.46 -11.59
CA ASP A 51 -1.68 -6.18 -11.18
C ASP A 51 -1.62 -4.93 -10.28
N VAL A 52 -1.27 -5.14 -9.00
CA VAL A 52 -1.14 -4.08 -7.99
C VAL A 52 -0.03 -3.09 -8.36
N ASN A 53 1.10 -3.58 -8.88
CA ASN A 53 2.23 -2.75 -9.24
C ASN A 53 1.87 -1.86 -10.42
N LEU A 54 1.21 -2.42 -11.44
CA LEU A 54 0.82 -1.63 -12.62
C LEU A 54 -0.25 -0.58 -12.30
N LEU A 55 -1.24 -0.91 -11.46
CA LEU A 55 -2.25 0.05 -11.04
C LEU A 55 -1.68 1.14 -10.13
N SER A 56 -0.84 0.77 -9.15
CA SER A 56 -0.18 1.74 -8.28
C SER A 56 0.72 2.68 -9.08
N PHE A 57 1.46 2.15 -10.07
CA PHE A 57 2.26 2.92 -11.02
C PHE A 57 1.42 3.93 -11.80
N ALA A 58 0.30 3.50 -12.37
CA ALA A 58 -0.58 4.39 -13.13
C ALA A 58 -1.19 5.52 -12.26
N LEU A 59 -1.46 5.26 -10.97
CA LEU A 59 -2.16 6.19 -10.09
C LEU A 59 -1.24 7.09 -9.26
N VAL A 60 0.03 6.72 -9.05
CA VAL A 60 0.92 7.29 -8.01
C VAL A 60 1.04 8.81 -8.03
N ASP A 61 1.03 9.43 -9.22
CA ASP A 61 1.16 10.88 -9.37
C ASP A 61 -0.17 11.63 -9.29
N HIS A 62 -1.28 10.91 -9.47
CA HIS A 62 -2.63 11.44 -9.51
C HIS A 62 -3.37 11.31 -8.18
N LEU A 63 -2.92 10.45 -7.27
CA LEU A 63 -3.53 10.30 -5.95
C LEU A 63 -3.25 11.49 -5.02
N ARG A 64 -4.26 11.83 -4.23
CA ARG A 64 -4.22 12.79 -3.12
C ARG A 64 -4.74 12.10 -1.87
N PHE A 65 -3.94 12.13 -0.81
CA PHE A 65 -4.21 11.40 0.43
C PHE A 65 -4.75 12.35 1.48
N GLN A 66 -5.99 12.13 1.91
CA GLN A 66 -6.71 13.01 2.83
C GLN A 66 -6.56 12.54 4.28
N ASN A 67 -6.42 11.23 4.50
CA ASN A 67 -6.26 10.65 5.83
C ASN A 67 -5.03 9.73 5.96
N PRO A 68 -3.80 10.29 6.00
CA PRO A 68 -2.57 9.50 6.08
C PRO A 68 -2.48 8.56 7.29
N ALA A 69 -3.13 8.91 8.41
CA ALA A 69 -3.06 8.11 9.64
C ALA A 69 -3.85 6.81 9.51
N GLU A 70 -5.00 6.87 8.84
CA GLU A 70 -5.84 5.70 8.53
C GLU A 70 -5.23 4.85 7.44
N LEU A 71 -4.74 5.44 6.34
CA LEU A 71 -4.04 4.69 5.29
C LEU A 71 -2.85 3.90 5.84
N LEU A 72 -2.10 4.50 6.77
CA LEU A 72 -0.99 3.83 7.45
C LEU A 72 -1.44 2.71 8.41
N ALA A 73 -2.67 2.77 8.95
CA ALA A 73 -3.22 1.68 9.74
C ALA A 73 -3.61 0.49 8.85
N GLU A 74 -4.20 0.76 7.68
CA GLU A 74 -4.56 -0.26 6.69
C GLU A 74 -3.32 -0.93 6.06
N ALA A 75 -2.18 -0.25 6.05
CA ALA A 75 -0.89 -0.79 5.59
C ALA A 75 -0.32 -1.93 6.45
N ALA A 76 -0.89 -2.21 7.62
CA ALA A 76 -0.52 -3.38 8.42
C ALA A 76 -1.20 -4.68 7.96
N GLN A 77 -2.22 -4.59 7.08
CA GLN A 77 -3.01 -5.74 6.64
C GLN A 77 -2.99 -5.86 5.13
N TYR A 78 -2.23 -6.82 4.60
CA TYR A 78 -2.14 -7.03 3.15
C TYR A 78 -3.31 -7.87 2.60
N ASP A 79 -3.70 -8.94 3.30
CA ASP A 79 -4.75 -9.84 2.81
C ASP A 79 -6.17 -9.46 3.23
N ARG A 80 -6.31 -8.63 4.27
CA ARG A 80 -7.60 -8.36 4.94
C ARG A 80 -7.67 -6.93 5.45
N GLY A 81 -7.93 -5.97 4.56
CA GLY A 81 -8.15 -4.57 4.93
C GLY A 81 -9.55 -4.07 4.58
N ASP A 82 -9.82 -2.80 4.91
CA ASP A 82 -11.07 -2.14 4.56
C ASP A 82 -10.91 -1.30 3.29
N ALA A 83 -11.30 -1.88 2.15
CA ALA A 83 -11.20 -1.20 0.86
C ALA A 83 -12.05 0.07 0.80
N ALA A 84 -13.27 0.04 1.34
CA ALA A 84 -14.18 1.18 1.31
C ALA A 84 -13.58 2.37 2.09
N LYS A 85 -12.99 2.09 3.25
CA LYS A 85 -12.29 3.08 4.06
C LYS A 85 -11.08 3.68 3.34
N VAL A 86 -10.24 2.85 2.72
CA VAL A 86 -9.07 3.32 1.94
C VAL A 86 -9.50 4.19 0.76
N LEU A 87 -10.52 3.77 0.02
CA LEU A 87 -11.08 4.51 -1.12
C LEU A 87 -11.64 5.87 -0.68
N SER A 88 -12.33 5.93 0.46
CA SER A 88 -12.85 7.20 1.02
C SER A 88 -11.75 8.17 1.45
N GLY A 89 -10.54 7.66 1.72
CA GLY A 89 -9.39 8.43 2.18
C GLY A 89 -8.55 9.07 1.07
N VAL A 90 -8.94 8.88 -0.20
CA VAL A 90 -8.21 9.38 -1.37
C VAL A 90 -9.10 10.12 -2.36
N SER A 91 -8.46 10.94 -3.19
CA SER A 91 -9.05 11.49 -4.40
C SER A 91 -8.03 11.51 -5.53
N CYS A 92 -8.50 11.57 -6.77
CA CYS A 92 -7.67 11.70 -7.95
C CYS A 92 -7.64 13.15 -8.45
N SER A 93 -6.47 13.62 -8.91
CA SER A 93 -6.31 14.94 -9.52
C SER A 93 -6.54 14.97 -11.03
N ASP A 94 -6.86 13.82 -11.62
CA ASP A 94 -7.10 13.62 -13.05
C ASP A 94 -8.36 12.78 -13.28
N GLU A 95 -9.13 13.10 -14.32
CA GLU A 95 -10.40 12.43 -14.62
C GLU A 95 -10.23 10.98 -15.08
N SER A 96 -9.17 10.69 -15.84
CA SER A 96 -8.87 9.32 -16.29
C SER A 96 -8.43 8.46 -15.11
N ALA A 97 -7.62 9.03 -14.21
CA ALA A 97 -7.22 8.38 -12.96
C ALA A 97 -8.42 8.10 -12.03
N ASP A 98 -9.33 9.05 -11.89
CA ASP A 98 -10.55 8.88 -11.09
C ASP A 98 -11.44 7.76 -11.65
N ARG A 99 -11.61 7.73 -12.97
CA ARG A 99 -12.39 6.70 -13.67
C ARG A 99 -11.74 5.33 -13.61
N ALA A 100 -10.43 5.25 -13.81
CA ALA A 100 -9.65 4.03 -13.66
C ALA A 100 -9.81 3.43 -12.26
N LEU A 101 -9.61 4.26 -11.23
CA LEU A 101 -9.76 3.81 -9.85
C LEU A 101 -11.21 3.37 -9.54
N THR A 102 -12.21 4.12 -10.01
CA THR A 102 -13.63 3.78 -9.83
C THR A 102 -13.97 2.44 -10.46
N ASN A 103 -13.53 2.20 -11.71
CA ASN A 103 -13.79 0.95 -12.40
C ASN A 103 -13.12 -0.24 -11.72
N VAL A 104 -11.84 -0.11 -11.35
CA VAL A 104 -11.14 -1.19 -10.65
C VAL A 104 -11.81 -1.45 -9.30
N ALA A 105 -12.14 -0.42 -8.53
CA ALA A 105 -12.78 -0.58 -7.24
C ALA A 105 -14.17 -1.26 -7.31
N ALA A 106 -14.88 -1.09 -8.43
CA ALA A 106 -16.17 -1.75 -8.65
C ALA A 106 -16.03 -3.26 -8.93
N THR A 107 -14.92 -3.69 -9.55
CA THR A 107 -14.68 -5.09 -9.94
C THR A 107 -13.84 -5.84 -8.90
N ASP A 108 -12.74 -5.22 -8.47
CA ASP A 108 -11.81 -5.74 -7.47
C ASP A 108 -11.41 -4.62 -6.48
N PRO A 109 -12.22 -4.41 -5.42
CA PRO A 109 -11.95 -3.38 -4.43
C PRO A 109 -10.65 -3.64 -3.65
N GLU A 110 -10.21 -4.90 -3.54
CA GLU A 110 -8.98 -5.26 -2.82
C GLU A 110 -7.74 -4.91 -3.64
N LEU A 111 -7.76 -5.12 -4.96
CA LEU A 111 -6.74 -4.63 -5.87
C LEU A 111 -6.59 -3.10 -5.78
N ALA A 112 -7.71 -2.37 -5.81
CA ALA A 112 -7.71 -0.92 -5.66
C ALA A 112 -7.14 -0.49 -4.30
N ARG A 113 -7.55 -1.15 -3.21
CA ARG A 113 -7.06 -0.90 -1.85
C ARG A 113 -5.55 -1.05 -1.77
N ARG A 114 -5.02 -2.17 -2.27
CA ARG A 114 -3.58 -2.46 -2.24
C ARG A 114 -2.79 -1.45 -3.06
N ALA A 115 -3.25 -1.11 -4.26
CA ALA A 115 -2.60 -0.13 -5.12
C ALA A 115 -2.53 1.27 -4.48
N ILE A 116 -3.61 1.71 -3.83
CA ILE A 116 -3.64 2.99 -3.09
C ILE A 116 -2.62 2.99 -1.94
N ILE A 117 -2.58 1.91 -1.14
CA ILE A 117 -1.65 1.80 -0.01
C ILE A 117 -0.20 1.78 -0.51
N THR A 118 0.10 1.00 -1.54
CA THR A 118 1.44 0.94 -2.16
C THR A 118 1.89 2.32 -2.63
N ALA A 119 1.03 3.05 -3.36
CA ALA A 119 1.33 4.42 -3.79
C ALA A 119 1.49 5.39 -2.60
N PHE A 120 0.67 5.26 -1.56
CA PHE A 120 0.77 6.07 -0.34
C PHE A 120 2.12 5.88 0.36
N LEU A 121 2.55 4.64 0.54
CA LEU A 121 3.81 4.30 1.20
C LEU A 121 5.02 4.80 0.41
N TYR A 122 4.99 4.66 -0.92
CA TYR A 122 6.02 5.21 -1.81
C TYR A 122 6.16 6.72 -1.68
N LYS A 123 5.03 7.45 -1.62
CA LYS A 123 5.05 8.91 -1.43
C LYS A 123 5.46 9.34 -0.01
N HIS A 124 5.42 8.42 0.98
CA HIS A 124 5.67 8.74 2.38
C HIS A 124 6.65 7.78 3.09
N PRO A 125 7.88 7.59 2.58
CA PRO A 125 8.82 6.59 3.08
C PRO A 125 9.24 6.84 4.54
N LYS A 126 9.18 8.08 5.03
CA LYS A 126 9.52 8.45 6.42
C LYS A 126 8.45 8.09 7.44
N ARG A 127 7.24 7.70 7.01
CA ARG A 127 6.09 7.44 7.91
C ARG A 127 6.05 6.01 8.44
N TRP A 128 6.81 5.10 7.83
CA TRP A 128 6.74 3.68 8.11
C TRP A 128 8.12 3.05 8.21
N SER A 129 8.17 1.89 8.87
CA SER A 129 9.31 0.99 8.87
C SER A 129 8.76 -0.42 8.63
N GLU A 130 9.51 -1.24 7.91
CA GLU A 130 9.16 -2.64 7.65
C GLU A 130 8.98 -3.40 8.97
N GLU A 131 8.09 -4.40 8.99
CA GLU A 131 8.01 -5.32 10.11
C GLU A 131 9.37 -6.03 10.30
N ASP A 132 9.93 -5.86 11.49
CA ASP A 132 11.18 -6.51 11.87
C ASP A 132 10.90 -7.99 12.17
N HIS A 133 11.22 -8.86 11.21
CA HIS A 133 11.18 -10.32 11.36
C HIS A 133 12.52 -10.91 11.85
N SER A 134 13.38 -10.10 12.47
CA SER A 134 14.57 -10.63 13.15
C SER A 134 14.18 -11.67 14.20
N LEU A 135 15.06 -12.66 14.38
CA LEU A 135 14.90 -13.71 15.41
C LEU A 135 14.64 -13.11 16.80
N GLU A 136 15.23 -11.96 17.11
CA GLU A 136 15.02 -11.23 18.38
C GLU A 136 13.57 -10.74 18.54
N THR A 137 12.90 -10.32 17.46
CA THR A 137 11.50 -9.87 17.52
C THR A 137 10.53 -11.05 17.61
N LEU A 138 10.82 -12.14 16.89
CA LEU A 138 10.03 -13.37 16.95
C LEU A 138 10.09 -14.02 18.34
N GLN A 139 11.28 -14.08 18.96
CA GLN A 139 11.48 -14.57 20.32
C GLN A 139 10.73 -13.73 21.37
N LYS A 140 10.58 -12.42 21.15
CA LYS A 140 9.88 -11.52 22.07
C LYS A 140 8.36 -11.69 22.05
N SER A 141 7.79 -12.15 20.93
CA SER A 141 6.37 -12.45 20.79
C SER A 141 5.97 -13.85 21.31
N GLU A 142 6.89 -14.82 21.38
CA GLU A 142 6.62 -16.12 22.01
C GLU A 142 6.74 -16.11 23.54
N ASN A 143 7.56 -15.21 24.11
CA ASN A 143 7.82 -15.18 25.56
C ASN A 143 6.84 -14.28 26.36
N GLY A 144 5.68 -13.98 25.77
CA GLY A 144 4.71 -13.00 26.26
C GLY A 144 3.35 -13.58 26.65
N ASN A 145 3.31 -14.76 27.27
CA ASN A 145 2.13 -15.25 27.97
C ASN A 145 2.49 -16.36 28.97
N ASP A 146 2.84 -15.97 30.21
CA ASP A 146 2.71 -16.81 31.41
C ASP A 146 2.33 -15.88 32.59
N ASP A 147 1.09 -15.38 32.57
CA ASP A 147 0.39 -15.08 33.82
C ASP A 147 -0.07 -16.43 34.40
N GLU A 148 0.84 -17.15 35.06
CA GLU A 148 0.47 -18.23 35.96
C GLU A 148 0.25 -17.65 37.36
N GLU A 149 -1.03 -17.57 37.74
CA GLU A 149 -1.51 -17.41 39.12
C GLU A 149 -0.74 -18.35 40.06
N GLN A 150 0.17 -17.82 40.90
CA GLN A 150 0.74 -18.59 41.99
C GLN A 150 0.02 -18.33 43.32
N ASP A 151 -0.64 -19.41 43.69
CA ASP A 151 -1.52 -19.68 44.81
C ASP A 151 -0.91 -19.43 46.21
N GLN A 152 -1.81 -19.19 47.15
CA GLN A 152 -1.58 -18.89 48.56
C GLN A 152 -0.85 -20.01 49.31
N LEU A 153 0.17 -19.66 50.09
CA LEU A 153 0.60 -20.47 51.24
C LEU A 153 0.89 -19.55 52.44
N ALA A 154 -0.08 -19.49 53.36
CA ALA A 154 0.14 -18.98 54.71
C ALA A 154 0.72 -20.10 55.59
N PRO A 155 1.78 -19.85 56.37
CA PRO A 155 2.29 -20.84 57.33
C PRO A 155 1.49 -20.81 58.64
N GLY A 156 1.02 -21.98 59.06
CA GLY A 156 0.58 -22.27 60.43
C GLY A 156 1.70 -22.90 61.25
#